data_AF-A0A497CY20-F1
#
_entry.id   AF-A0A497CY20-F1
#
_cell.length_a   1.000
_cell.length_b   1.000
_cell.length_c   1.000
_cell.angle_alpha   90.00
_cell.angle_beta   90.00
_cell.angle_gamma   90.00
#
_symmetry.space_group_name_H-M   'P 1'
#
loop_
_entity.id
_entity.type
_entity.pdbx_description
1 polymer ?
#
loop_
_entity_poly.entity_id
_entity_poly.type
_entity_poly.pdbx_seq_one_letter_code
_entity_poly.pdbx_strand_id
1 'polypeptide(L)'
;MKGCIYRTYGRKFKNFILIIGIFVIISAGLNSCCTKMYCPGADDMGPIEFLNFSSDETDDVFLVYYSKDSDFKMVVDSFPLEIHPVSEGDKFYGYSPLNIAVEYDYRLYFTLIEKVYSISEFQTGKSVCNDCFLSKDYYTSMDAYKINGNLKNSHILQVDKLTD
;
A
#
# COMPACT_ATOMS: atom_id res chain seq x y z
N MET A 1 -37.09 -67.06 32.15
CA MET A 1 -36.70 -66.74 30.76
C MET A 1 -36.19 -65.31 30.70
N LYS A 2 -34.87 -65.10 30.61
CA LYS A 2 -34.23 -63.78 30.46
C LYS A 2 -33.31 -63.89 29.25
N GLY A 3 -33.75 -63.36 28.11
CA GLY A 3 -33.07 -63.54 26.83
C GLY A 3 -33.03 -62.24 26.03
N CYS A 4 -31.81 -61.79 25.76
CA CYS A 4 -31.38 -61.20 24.49
C CYS A 4 -32.17 -60.00 23.92
N ILE A 5 -31.99 -58.80 24.47
CA ILE A 5 -32.26 -57.55 23.73
C ILE A 5 -31.13 -56.54 24.00
N TYR A 6 -29.89 -56.84 23.60
CA TYR A 6 -28.78 -55.85 23.74
C TYR A 6 -27.78 -55.83 22.57
N ARG A 7 -28.07 -56.47 21.43
CA ARG A 7 -27.09 -56.59 20.33
C ARG A 7 -27.27 -55.69 19.11
N THR A 8 -28.37 -54.95 18.98
CA THR A 8 -28.63 -54.13 17.77
C THR A 8 -28.38 -52.63 17.95
N TYR A 9 -28.26 -52.12 19.18
CA TYR A 9 -28.04 -50.68 19.41
C TYR A 9 -26.58 -50.23 19.21
N GLY A 10 -25.60 -51.12 19.34
CA GLY A 10 -24.18 -50.76 19.27
C GLY A 10 -23.65 -50.35 17.88
N ARG A 11 -24.31 -50.77 16.80
CA ARG A 11 -23.83 -50.50 15.42
C ARG A 11 -24.20 -49.09 14.94
N LYS A 12 -25.39 -48.58 15.31
CA LYS A 12 -25.83 -47.23 14.96
C LYS A 12 -25.07 -46.14 15.73
N PHE A 13 -24.66 -46.44 16.97
CA PHE A 13 -23.90 -45.50 17.80
C PHE A 13 -22.47 -45.25 17.29
N LYS A 14 -21.80 -46.27 16.74
CA LYS A 14 -20.45 -46.13 16.16
C LYS A 14 -20.41 -45.23 14.91
N ASN A 15 -21.43 -45.31 14.05
CA ASN A 15 -21.50 -44.47 12.86
C ASN A 15 -21.76 -42.99 13.22
N PHE A 16 -22.49 -42.74 14.30
CA PHE A 16 -22.78 -41.37 14.75
C PHE A 16 -21.53 -40.66 15.29
N ILE A 17 -20.68 -41.37 16.04
CA ILE A 17 -19.40 -40.84 16.55
C ILE A 17 -18.44 -40.49 15.41
N LEU A 18 -18.41 -41.30 14.35
CA LEU A 18 -17.52 -41.08 13.20
C LEU A 18 -17.95 -39.85 12.38
N ILE A 19 -19.27 -39.62 12.23
CA ILE A 19 -19.81 -38.43 11.56
C ILE A 19 -19.48 -37.16 12.36
N ILE A 20 -19.64 -37.20 13.69
CA ILE A 20 -19.29 -36.06 14.56
C ILE A 20 -17.79 -35.76 14.48
N GLY A 21 -16.94 -36.80 14.49
CA GLY A 21 -15.48 -36.63 14.36
C GLY A 21 -15.06 -35.94 13.06
N ILE A 22 -15.68 -36.32 11.92
CA ILE A 22 -15.43 -35.67 10.63
C ILE A 22 -15.90 -34.21 10.65
N PHE A 23 -17.07 -33.92 11.23
CA PHE A 23 -17.61 -32.57 11.30
C PHE A 23 -16.73 -31.63 12.15
N VAL A 24 -16.19 -32.13 13.26
CA VAL A 24 -15.28 -31.36 14.14
C VAL A 24 -13.95 -31.06 13.42
N ILE A 25 -13.37 -32.02 12.69
CA ILE A 25 -12.12 -31.81 11.93
C ILE A 25 -12.32 -30.78 10.80
N ILE A 26 -13.46 -30.82 10.11
CA ILE A 26 -13.79 -29.82 9.07
C ILE A 26 -13.97 -28.43 9.69
N SER A 27 -14.63 -28.32 10.84
CA SER A 27 -14.84 -27.03 11.50
C SER A 27 -13.55 -26.42 12.09
N ALA A 28 -12.59 -27.25 12.51
CA ALA A 28 -11.31 -26.79 13.04
C ALA A 28 -10.31 -26.39 11.93
N GLY A 29 -10.41 -27.00 10.74
CA GLY A 29 -9.53 -26.70 9.60
C GLY A 29 -9.88 -25.43 8.81
N LEU A 30 -11.07 -24.85 9.02
CA LEU A 30 -11.54 -23.65 8.29
C LEU A 30 -11.25 -22.33 9.00
N ASN A 31 -10.74 -22.36 10.24
CA ASN A 31 -10.24 -21.18 10.93
C ASN A 31 -8.79 -20.86 10.53
N SER A 32 -8.44 -21.03 9.25
CA SER A 32 -7.18 -20.46 8.75
C SER A 32 -7.31 -18.95 8.84
N CYS A 33 -6.82 -18.39 9.94
CA CYS A 33 -6.73 -16.97 10.19
C CYS A 33 -6.08 -16.27 8.99
N CYS A 34 -6.88 -15.59 8.19
CA CYS A 34 -6.36 -14.52 7.36
C CYS A 34 -6.06 -13.35 8.30
N THR A 35 -4.84 -13.35 8.82
CA THR A 35 -4.31 -12.18 9.49
C THR A 35 -4.25 -11.09 8.43
N LYS A 36 -5.03 -10.01 8.59
CA LYS A 36 -4.98 -8.87 7.69
C LYS A 36 -3.52 -8.39 7.61
N MET A 37 -2.87 -8.64 6.48
CA MET A 37 -1.56 -8.06 6.21
C MET A 37 -1.76 -6.57 5.95
N TYR A 38 -0.86 -5.73 6.46
CA TYR A 38 -0.87 -4.31 6.16
C TYR A 38 -0.69 -4.11 4.65
N CYS A 39 -1.62 -3.38 4.02
CA CYS A 39 -1.59 -3.10 2.58
C CYS A 39 -1.35 -1.61 2.37
N PRO A 40 -0.08 -1.17 2.21
CA PRO A 40 0.21 0.24 1.95
C PRO A 40 -0.48 0.63 0.64
N GLY A 41 -1.27 1.70 0.70
CA GLY A 41 -2.09 2.16 -0.41
C GLY A 41 -1.81 3.59 -0.79
N ALA A 42 -2.66 4.13 -1.64
CA ALA A 42 -2.62 5.52 -2.11
C ALA A 42 -2.72 6.56 -0.97
N ASP A 43 -3.22 6.14 0.20
CA ASP A 43 -3.40 6.98 1.39
C ASP A 43 -2.19 6.91 2.35
N ASP A 44 -1.23 6.03 2.06
CA ASP A 44 0.04 5.84 2.77
C ASP A 44 1.15 5.53 1.77
N MET A 45 1.43 6.48 0.88
CA MET A 45 2.52 6.31 -0.08
C MET A 45 3.86 6.34 0.65
N GLY A 46 4.76 5.46 0.20
CA GLY A 46 6.14 5.41 0.67
C GLY A 46 6.99 6.63 0.26
N PRO A 47 8.32 6.52 0.36
CA PRO A 47 9.21 7.62 0.03
C PRO A 47 9.11 8.03 -1.45
N ILE A 48 9.50 9.28 -1.70
CA ILE A 48 9.65 9.83 -3.05
C ILE A 48 10.97 9.33 -3.62
N GLU A 49 10.96 8.73 -4.81
CA GLU A 49 12.21 8.39 -5.50
C GLU A 49 12.66 9.55 -6.38
N PHE A 50 13.90 10.00 -6.20
CA PHE A 50 14.57 10.96 -7.07
C PHE A 50 15.53 10.21 -7.99
N LEU A 51 15.35 10.37 -9.30
CA LEU A 51 16.14 9.67 -10.32
C LEU A 51 16.98 10.66 -11.13
N ASN A 52 18.26 10.30 -11.34
CA ASN A 52 19.25 11.06 -12.09
C ASN A 52 19.61 12.43 -11.47
N PHE A 53 19.41 12.59 -10.17
CA PHE A 53 19.93 13.72 -9.41
C PHE A 53 21.31 13.39 -8.86
N SER A 54 22.16 14.39 -8.66
CA SER A 54 23.36 14.21 -7.84
C SER A 54 23.07 14.55 -6.37
N SER A 55 23.95 14.08 -5.47
CA SER A 55 23.75 14.26 -4.02
C SER A 55 23.58 15.73 -3.64
N ASP A 56 24.45 16.59 -4.18
CA ASP A 56 24.46 18.03 -3.96
C ASP A 56 23.21 18.73 -4.50
N GLU A 57 22.47 18.14 -5.43
CA GLU A 57 21.21 18.71 -5.91
C GLU A 57 20.03 18.38 -4.97
N THR A 58 20.18 17.32 -4.17
CA THR A 58 19.13 16.81 -3.27
C THR A 58 19.32 17.23 -1.82
N ASP A 59 20.43 17.87 -1.44
CA ASP A 59 20.71 18.22 -0.04
C ASP A 59 19.68 19.17 0.59
N ASP A 60 18.94 19.95 -0.21
CA ASP A 60 17.90 20.87 0.28
C ASP A 60 16.63 20.77 -0.58
N VAL A 61 15.73 19.87 -0.18
CA VAL A 61 14.44 19.61 -0.85
C VAL A 61 13.28 19.79 0.13
N PHE A 62 12.33 20.65 -0.25
CA PHE A 62 11.09 20.86 0.49
C PHE A 62 9.89 20.28 -0.25
N LEU A 63 9.02 19.60 0.48
CA LEU A 63 7.71 19.17 0.02
C LEU A 63 6.65 20.10 0.59
N VAL A 64 5.91 20.76 -0.30
CA VAL A 64 4.78 21.64 0.06
C VAL A 64 3.48 20.98 -0.38
N TYR A 65 2.54 20.93 0.56
CA TYR A 65 1.24 20.31 0.43
C TYR A 65 0.21 21.38 0.10
N TYR A 66 -0.66 21.10 -0.85
CA TYR A 66 -1.74 21.97 -1.26
C TYR A 66 -3.06 21.23 -1.19
N SER A 67 -4.15 21.96 -0.89
CA SER A 67 -5.49 21.39 -1.03
C SER A 67 -5.69 20.92 -2.47
N LYS A 68 -6.22 19.70 -2.64
CA LYS A 68 -6.49 19.13 -3.96
C LYS A 68 -7.33 20.05 -4.83
N ASP A 69 -7.00 20.10 -6.11
CA ASP A 69 -7.68 20.90 -7.13
C ASP A 69 -7.66 22.42 -6.84
N SER A 70 -6.75 22.89 -5.98
CA SER A 70 -6.61 24.33 -5.66
C SER A 70 -5.72 25.09 -6.64
N ASP A 71 -5.24 24.45 -7.71
CA ASP A 71 -4.19 24.95 -8.61
C ASP A 71 -2.93 25.43 -7.86
N PHE A 72 -2.57 24.76 -6.76
CA PHE A 72 -1.48 25.16 -5.88
C PHE A 72 -1.63 26.58 -5.27
N LYS A 73 -2.87 27.03 -5.01
CA LYS A 73 -3.14 28.34 -4.38
C LYS A 73 -3.36 28.25 -2.88
N MET A 74 -3.79 27.10 -2.36
CA MET A 74 -4.09 26.91 -0.95
C MET A 74 -3.08 25.95 -0.32
N VAL A 75 -2.04 26.52 0.30
CA VAL A 75 -1.03 25.77 1.04
C VAL A 75 -1.68 25.18 2.30
N VAL A 76 -1.46 23.88 2.51
CA VAL A 76 -1.84 23.18 3.75
C VAL A 76 -0.67 23.19 4.71
N ASP A 77 0.50 22.73 4.28
CA ASP A 77 1.72 22.68 5.09
C ASP A 77 2.98 22.53 4.20
N SER A 78 4.16 22.55 4.81
CA SER A 78 5.46 22.40 4.15
C SER A 78 6.49 21.74 5.07
N PHE A 79 7.25 20.78 4.54
CA PHE A 79 8.29 20.07 5.30
C PHE A 79 9.56 19.88 4.48
N PRO A 80 10.75 19.95 5.11
CA PRO A 80 11.96 19.44 4.49
C PRO A 80 11.87 17.91 4.38
N LEU A 81 12.43 17.36 3.31
CA LEU A 81 12.56 15.91 3.14
C LEU A 81 13.88 15.41 3.72
N GLU A 82 13.84 14.26 4.38
CA GLU A 82 15.05 13.53 4.75
C GLU A 82 15.52 12.71 3.55
N ILE A 83 16.71 13.03 3.04
CA ILE A 83 17.24 12.40 1.83
C ILE A 83 18.22 11.28 2.19
N HIS A 84 17.99 10.10 1.63
CA HIS A 84 18.90 8.96 1.74
C HIS A 84 19.39 8.52 0.37
N PRO A 85 20.72 8.48 0.14
CA PRO A 85 21.28 7.92 -1.07
C PRO A 85 21.08 6.40 -1.11
N VAL A 86 20.86 5.86 -2.31
CA VAL A 86 20.94 4.42 -2.52
C VAL A 86 22.39 4.07 -2.84
N SER A 87 22.90 3.00 -2.24
CA SER A 87 24.31 2.59 -2.35
C SER A 87 24.79 2.29 -3.79
N GLU A 88 23.88 2.13 -4.74
CA GLU A 88 24.18 1.85 -6.15
C GLU A 88 23.34 2.77 -7.07
N GLY A 89 23.90 3.93 -7.45
CA GLY A 89 23.42 4.75 -8.57
C GLY A 89 22.95 6.17 -8.24
N ASP A 90 22.53 6.91 -9.27
CA ASP A 90 21.98 8.26 -9.20
C ASP A 90 20.51 8.24 -8.73
N LYS A 91 20.25 7.52 -7.63
CA LYS A 91 18.93 7.34 -7.03
C LYS A 91 18.95 7.72 -5.55
N PHE A 92 17.97 8.52 -5.16
CA PHE A 92 17.78 8.96 -3.78
C PHE A 92 16.33 8.72 -3.35
N TYR A 93 16.12 8.54 -2.05
CA TYR A 93 14.79 8.47 -1.45
C TYR A 93 14.58 9.67 -0.54
N GLY A 94 13.50 10.42 -0.78
CA GLY A 94 13.03 11.48 0.10
C GLY A 94 11.90 11.00 1.00
N TYR A 95 12.13 11.09 2.32
CA TYR A 95 11.13 10.75 3.33
C TYR A 95 10.53 12.04 3.87
N SER A 96 9.20 12.09 3.85
CA SER A 96 8.45 13.17 4.49
C SER A 96 8.10 12.77 5.92
N PRO A 97 8.06 13.71 6.89
CA PRO A 97 7.55 13.42 8.24
C PRO A 97 6.06 13.07 8.26
N LEU A 98 5.31 13.38 7.20
CA LEU A 98 3.92 12.98 7.02
C LEU A 98 3.77 12.08 5.80
N ASN A 99 2.90 11.08 5.91
CA ASN A 99 2.57 10.21 4.80
C ASN A 99 2.04 11.01 3.61
N ILE A 100 2.50 10.64 2.42
CA ILE A 100 2.03 11.22 1.16
C ILE A 100 0.72 10.51 0.79
N ALA A 101 -0.30 11.29 0.48
CA ALA A 101 -1.66 10.81 0.23
C ALA A 101 -2.30 11.45 -1.02
N VAL A 102 -3.25 10.77 -1.67
CA VAL A 102 -3.86 11.23 -2.95
C VAL A 102 -4.87 12.39 -2.81
N GLU A 103 -5.18 12.80 -1.58
CA GLU A 103 -6.08 13.89 -1.23
C GLU A 103 -5.44 15.28 -1.32
N TYR A 104 -4.16 15.36 -1.69
CA TYR A 104 -3.43 16.62 -1.82
C TYR A 104 -2.72 16.70 -3.16
N ASP A 105 -2.41 17.94 -3.56
CA ASP A 105 -1.44 18.23 -4.60
C ASP A 105 -0.12 18.67 -3.96
N TYR A 106 1.00 18.44 -4.65
CA TYR A 106 2.33 18.64 -4.08
C TYR A 106 3.21 19.49 -4.96
N ARG A 107 4.09 20.28 -4.35
CA ARG A 107 5.28 20.79 -5.01
C ARG A 107 6.53 20.40 -4.26
N LEU A 108 7.51 19.96 -5.02
CA LEU A 108 8.87 19.75 -4.55
C LEU A 108 9.72 20.93 -4.98
N TYR A 109 10.35 21.57 -4.02
CA TYR A 109 11.27 22.68 -4.24
C TYR A 109 12.68 22.19 -4.00
N PHE A 110 13.48 22.14 -5.05
CA PHE A 110 14.90 21.84 -4.96
C PHE A 110 15.65 23.17 -4.93
N THR A 111 16.03 23.62 -3.74
CA THR A 111 16.57 24.97 -3.54
C THR A 111 17.87 25.18 -4.30
N LEU A 112 18.75 24.17 -4.30
CA LEU A 112 20.12 24.30 -4.84
C LEU A 112 20.18 24.39 -6.37
N ILE A 113 19.22 23.79 -7.07
CA ILE A 113 19.10 23.85 -8.53
C ILE A 113 17.98 24.79 -9.00
N GLU A 114 17.30 25.46 -8.07
CA GLU A 114 16.18 26.37 -8.33
C GLU A 114 15.07 25.75 -9.21
N LYS A 115 14.81 24.44 -9.05
CA LYS A 115 13.77 23.72 -9.80
C LYS A 115 12.57 23.42 -8.91
N VAL A 116 11.39 23.45 -9.51
CA VAL A 116 10.12 23.10 -8.86
C VAL A 116 9.42 22.02 -9.67
N TYR A 117 9.01 20.95 -8.99
CA TYR A 117 8.24 19.86 -9.58
C TYR A 117 6.84 19.87 -8.99
N SER A 118 5.82 20.01 -9.84
CA SER A 118 4.41 19.98 -9.45
C SER A 118 3.86 18.57 -9.65
N ILE A 119 3.36 17.96 -8.60
CA ILE A 119 2.76 16.62 -8.62
C ILE A 119 1.27 16.75 -8.29
N SER A 120 0.42 16.19 -9.15
CA SER A 120 -1.04 16.37 -9.06
C SER A 120 -1.78 15.27 -9.81
N GLU A 121 -3.11 15.34 -9.79
CA GLU A 121 -4.01 14.48 -10.58
C GLU A 121 -3.71 12.97 -10.40
N PHE A 122 -3.60 12.55 -9.15
CA PHE A 122 -3.46 11.14 -8.80
C PHE A 122 -4.65 10.32 -9.31
N GLN A 123 -4.35 9.26 -10.06
CA GLN A 123 -5.30 8.25 -10.49
C GLN A 123 -5.14 7.03 -9.59
N THR A 124 -6.24 6.60 -8.98
CA THR A 124 -6.25 5.48 -8.06
C THR A 124 -7.05 4.31 -8.58
N GLY A 125 -6.57 3.11 -8.30
CA GLY A 125 -7.22 1.84 -8.60
C GLY A 125 -7.60 1.08 -7.35
N LYS A 126 -8.27 -0.05 -7.55
CA LYS A 126 -8.54 -1.03 -6.50
C LYS A 126 -7.72 -2.28 -6.78
N SER A 127 -6.76 -2.56 -5.91
CA SER A 127 -5.85 -3.69 -6.05
C SER A 127 -6.10 -4.72 -4.95
N VAL A 128 -5.83 -6.00 -5.24
CA VAL A 128 -5.90 -7.09 -4.26
C VAL A 128 -4.56 -7.16 -3.55
N CYS A 129 -4.54 -7.14 -2.21
CA CYS A 129 -3.32 -7.37 -1.46
C CYS A 129 -3.26 -8.75 -0.80
N ASN A 130 -4.40 -9.32 -0.38
CA ASN A 130 -4.46 -10.67 0.15
C ASN A 130 -5.51 -11.48 -0.61
N ASP A 131 -5.13 -12.66 -1.09
CA ASP A 131 -6.04 -13.64 -1.68
C ASP A 131 -6.04 -14.89 -0.80
N CYS A 132 -7.06 -15.00 0.04
CA CYS A 132 -7.29 -16.14 0.90
C CYS A 132 -8.34 -17.08 0.29
N PHE A 133 -8.34 -18.35 0.72
CA PHE A 133 -9.19 -19.42 0.19
C PHE A 133 -10.69 -19.06 0.05
N LEU A 134 -11.21 -18.09 0.82
CA LEU A 134 -12.59 -17.59 0.72
C LEU A 134 -12.75 -16.06 0.82
N SER A 135 -11.67 -15.28 0.88
CA SER A 135 -11.75 -13.83 1.07
C SER A 135 -10.64 -13.09 0.36
N LYS A 136 -10.95 -11.91 -0.18
CA LYS A 136 -9.96 -11.01 -0.77
C LYS A 136 -9.96 -9.70 0.00
N ASP A 137 -8.77 -9.26 0.41
CA ASP A 137 -8.57 -7.91 0.90
C ASP A 137 -8.15 -7.02 -0.25
N TYR A 138 -8.68 -5.81 -0.25
CA TYR A 138 -8.40 -4.81 -1.27
C TYR A 138 -7.84 -3.55 -0.63
N TYR A 139 -7.02 -2.84 -1.39
CA TYR A 139 -6.51 -1.53 -1.03
C TYR A 139 -6.62 -0.59 -2.24
N THR A 140 -6.59 0.71 -1.95
CA THR A 140 -6.51 1.75 -2.98
C THR A 140 -5.07 1.79 -3.48
N SER A 141 -4.80 1.43 -4.75
CA SER A 141 -3.49 1.61 -5.37
C SER A 141 -3.40 2.98 -6.02
N MET A 142 -2.22 3.59 -6.04
CA MET A 142 -1.92 4.67 -7.00
C MET A 142 -1.56 4.03 -8.32
N ASP A 143 -2.26 4.34 -9.40
CA ASP A 143 -2.00 3.76 -10.73
C ASP A 143 -1.22 4.74 -11.62
N ALA A 144 -1.50 6.04 -11.48
CA ALA A 144 -0.80 7.11 -12.19
C ALA A 144 -0.88 8.44 -11.46
N TYR A 145 -0.05 9.41 -11.86
CA TYR A 145 -0.09 10.80 -11.41
C TYR A 145 0.52 11.69 -12.49
N LYS A 146 0.34 13.01 -12.38
CA LYS A 146 1.03 13.97 -13.26
C LYS A 146 2.21 14.61 -12.54
N ILE A 147 3.33 14.70 -13.24
CA ILE A 147 4.49 15.51 -12.83
C ILE A 147 4.74 16.60 -13.87
N ASN A 148 4.70 17.86 -13.44
CA ASN A 148 4.76 19.03 -14.33
C ASN A 148 3.76 18.94 -15.49
N GLY A 149 2.56 18.40 -15.22
CA GLY A 149 1.51 18.19 -16.21
C GLY A 149 1.64 16.92 -17.05
N ASN A 150 2.78 16.22 -17.01
CA ASN A 150 3.01 14.99 -17.78
C ASN A 150 2.55 13.77 -17.00
N LEU A 151 1.74 12.91 -17.62
CA LEU A 151 1.24 11.69 -17.00
C LEU A 151 2.36 10.67 -16.82
N LYS A 152 2.47 10.11 -15.61
CA LYS A 152 3.39 9.04 -15.25
C LYS A 152 2.60 7.85 -14.69
N ASN A 153 2.73 6.70 -15.35
CA ASN A 153 2.10 5.45 -14.94
C ASN A 153 3.04 4.71 -14.00
N SER A 154 2.85 4.84 -12.70
CA SER A 154 3.67 4.20 -11.69
C SER A 154 2.90 4.08 -10.38
N HIS A 155 3.16 2.99 -9.66
CA HIS A 155 2.67 2.76 -8.30
C HIS A 155 3.55 3.41 -7.23
N ILE A 156 4.68 3.98 -7.63
CA ILE A 156 5.62 4.67 -6.74
C ILE A 156 5.80 6.10 -7.24
N LEU A 157 5.84 7.04 -6.30
CA LEU A 157 6.07 8.45 -6.61
C LEU A 157 7.55 8.64 -6.97
N GLN A 158 7.81 8.99 -8.23
CA GLN A 158 9.13 9.05 -8.82
C GLN A 158 9.28 10.36 -9.60
N VAL A 159 10.35 11.08 -9.30
CA VAL A 159 10.69 12.35 -9.91
C VAL A 159 11.99 12.17 -10.68
N ASP A 160 11.92 12.32 -12.00
CA ASP A 160 13.11 12.34 -12.85
C ASP A 160 13.63 13.77 -12.97
N LYS A 161 14.95 13.92 -12.91
CA LYS A 161 15.59 15.21 -13.21
C LYS A 161 15.20 15.68 -14.62
N LEU A 162 14.73 16.92 -14.73
CA LEU A 162 14.53 17.57 -16.02
C LEU A 162 15.89 17.83 -16.67
N THR A 163 16.08 17.34 -17.88
CA THR A 163 17.20 17.76 -18.74
C THR A 163 16.81 19.09 -19.39
N ASP A 164 17.59 20.13 -19.13
CA ASP A 164 17.48 21.42 -19.83
C ASP A 164 17.93 21.31 -21.30
#